data_AF-A0A316EW03-F1
#
_entry.id   AF-A0A316EW03-F1
#
_cell.length_a   1.000
_cell.length_b   1.000
_cell.length_c   1.000
_cell.angle_alpha   90.00
_cell.angle_beta   90.00
_cell.angle_gamma   90.00
#
_symmetry.space_group_name_H-M   'P 1'
#
loop_
_entity.id
_entity.type
_entity.pdbx_description
1 polymer ?
#
loop_
_entity_poly.entity_id
_entity_poly.type
_entity_poly.pdbx_seq_one_letter_code
_entity_poly.pdbx_strand_id
1 'polypeptide(L)'
;MRQQRNLTITELGRVVGMAAQNLSAILHGKKDSRASTFEALAAAMDAEWVMVPRERLLEVRQVLEGKGGGPDRAARSSLDVFLSQSSGGQGPERSE
;
A
#
# COMPACT_ATOMS: atom_id res chain seq x y z
N MET A 1 7.04 -10.42 -0.96
CA MET A 1 5.61 -10.67 -1.30
C MET A 1 5.22 -9.97 -2.62
N ARG A 2 5.91 -10.24 -3.74
CA ARG A 2 5.50 -9.74 -5.07
C ARG A 2 5.87 -10.75 -6.14
N GLN A 3 5.12 -11.84 -6.20
CA GLN A 3 4.87 -12.45 -7.49
C GLN A 3 3.86 -11.54 -8.17
N GLN A 4 4.28 -10.76 -9.15
CA GLN A 4 3.33 -10.18 -10.10
C GLN A 4 2.59 -11.37 -10.71
N ARG A 5 1.33 -11.55 -10.30
CA ARG A 5 0.48 -12.54 -10.92
C ARG A 5 0.26 -12.04 -12.34
N ASN A 6 1.02 -12.58 -13.29
CA ASN A 6 0.91 -12.26 -14.71
C ASN A 6 -0.37 -12.90 -15.29
N LEU A 7 -1.52 -12.61 -14.68
CA LEU A 7 -2.82 -13.02 -15.19
C LEU A 7 -3.25 -12.03 -16.26
N THR A 8 -3.39 -12.53 -17.46
CA THR A 8 -3.95 -11.78 -18.58
C THR A 8 -5.45 -11.56 -18.37
N ILE A 9 -5.99 -10.52 -19.00
CA ILE A 9 -7.44 -10.24 -18.95
C ILE A 9 -8.28 -11.39 -19.52
N THR A 10 -7.71 -12.16 -20.45
CA THR A 10 -8.33 -13.35 -21.02
C THR A 10 -8.43 -14.47 -19.98
N GLU A 11 -7.37 -14.71 -19.20
CA GLU A 11 -7.39 -15.71 -18.12
C GLU A 11 -8.36 -15.30 -17.01
N LEU A 12 -8.34 -14.03 -16.60
CA LEU A 12 -9.29 -13.50 -15.61
C LEU A 12 -10.74 -13.66 -16.09
N GLY A 13 -11.02 -13.31 -17.36
CA GLY A 13 -12.33 -13.51 -17.97
C GLY A 13 -12.78 -14.96 -17.89
N ARG A 14 -11.87 -15.91 -18.18
CA ARG A 14 -12.17 -17.34 -18.09
C ARG A 14 -12.52 -17.79 -16.66
N VAL A 15 -11.81 -17.30 -15.65
CA VAL A 15 -12.05 -17.63 -14.23
C VAL A 15 -13.39 -17.09 -13.76
N VAL A 16 -13.77 -15.87 -14.14
CA VAL A 16 -15.02 -15.25 -13.71
C VAL A 16 -16.22 -15.53 -14.63
N GLY A 17 -16.05 -16.41 -15.64
CA GLY A 17 -17.11 -16.77 -16.58
C GLY A 17 -17.54 -15.63 -17.51
N MET A 18 -16.61 -14.74 -17.88
CA MET A 18 -16.87 -13.53 -18.65
C MET A 18 -15.95 -13.39 -19.87
N ALA A 19 -16.51 -12.92 -21.00
CA ALA A 19 -15.70 -12.56 -22.16
C ALA A 19 -14.72 -11.41 -21.82
N ALA A 20 -13.48 -11.49 -22.31
CA ALA A 20 -12.42 -10.51 -22.02
C ALA A 20 -12.81 -9.06 -22.36
N GLN A 21 -13.57 -8.86 -23.46
CA GLN A 21 -14.07 -7.53 -23.84
C GLN A 21 -15.06 -6.96 -22.83
N ASN A 22 -15.95 -7.80 -22.29
CA ASN A 22 -16.90 -7.40 -21.24
C ASN A 22 -16.19 -7.06 -19.94
N LEU A 23 -15.21 -7.89 -19.55
CA LEU A 23 -14.39 -7.63 -18.36
C LEU A 23 -13.61 -6.31 -18.51
N SER A 24 -13.04 -6.06 -19.69
CA SER A 24 -12.36 -4.80 -19.98
C SER A 24 -13.30 -3.60 -19.86
N ALA A 25 -14.51 -3.67 -20.43
CA ALA A 25 -15.49 -2.58 -20.32
C ALA A 25 -15.85 -2.26 -18.86
N ILE A 26 -15.99 -3.27 -18.00
CA ILE A 26 -16.26 -3.12 -16.56
C ILE A 26 -15.09 -2.44 -15.85
N LEU A 27 -13.85 -2.92 -16.06
CA LEU A 27 -12.67 -2.38 -15.40
C LEU A 27 -12.38 -0.91 -15.79
N HIS A 28 -12.79 -0.50 -16.99
CA HIS A 28 -12.70 0.88 -17.45
C HIS A 28 -13.93 1.73 -17.07
N GLY A 29 -14.86 1.21 -16.27
CA GLY A 29 -16.07 1.93 -15.86
C GLY A 29 -17.05 2.24 -16.99
N LYS A 30 -16.92 1.58 -18.15
CA LYS A 30 -17.80 1.74 -19.32
C LYS A 30 -19.09 0.93 -19.20
N LYS A 31 -19.14 0.00 -18.23
CA LYS A 31 -20.30 -0.84 -17.95
C LYS A 31 -20.41 -1.07 -16.45
N ASP A 32 -21.62 -0.90 -15.92
CA ASP A 32 -21.90 -1.24 -14.53
C ASP A 32 -21.75 -2.75 -14.30
N SER A 33 -21.20 -3.08 -13.14
CA SER A 33 -20.96 -4.45 -12.72
C SER A 33 -21.54 -4.68 -11.34
N ARG A 34 -22.05 -5.89 -11.12
CA ARG A 34 -22.51 -6.31 -9.81
C ARG A 34 -21.31 -6.46 -8.87
N ALA A 35 -21.51 -6.18 -7.59
CA ALA A 35 -20.51 -6.43 -6.54
C ALA A 35 -19.92 -7.84 -6.61
N SER A 36 -20.76 -8.85 -6.88
CA SER A 36 -20.38 -10.25 -7.06
C SER A 36 -19.29 -10.47 -8.12
N THR A 37 -19.22 -9.63 -9.16
CA THR A 37 -18.16 -9.71 -10.16
C THR A 37 -16.82 -9.26 -9.58
N PHE A 38 -16.81 -8.21 -8.76
CA PHE A 38 -15.60 -7.72 -8.09
C PHE A 38 -15.10 -8.73 -7.06
N GLU A 39 -16.01 -9.39 -6.33
CA GLU A 39 -15.69 -10.50 -5.43
C GLU A 39 -15.05 -11.68 -6.19
N ALA A 40 -15.64 -12.09 -7.32
CA ALA A 40 -15.10 -13.18 -8.14
C ALA A 40 -13.71 -12.83 -8.71
N LEU A 41 -13.49 -11.57 -9.12
CA LEU A 41 -12.19 -11.10 -9.58
C LEU A 41 -11.16 -11.10 -8.45
N ALA A 42 -11.54 -10.64 -7.26
CA ALA A 42 -10.66 -10.64 -6.09
C ALA A 42 -10.23 -12.08 -5.76
N ALA A 43 -11.18 -13.03 -5.72
CA ALA A 43 -10.89 -14.45 -5.51
C ALA A 43 -9.97 -15.04 -6.60
N ALA A 44 -10.21 -14.71 -7.88
CA ALA A 44 -9.36 -15.15 -8.99
C ALA A 44 -7.91 -14.64 -8.88
N MET A 45 -7.73 -13.47 -8.27
CA MET A 45 -6.43 -12.85 -8.04
C MET A 45 -5.85 -13.17 -6.66
N ASP A 46 -6.49 -14.04 -5.87
CA ASP A 46 -6.13 -14.31 -4.47
C ASP A 46 -5.90 -12.99 -3.71
N ALA A 47 -6.94 -12.15 -3.76
CA ALA A 47 -7.02 -10.83 -3.19
C ALA A 47 -8.39 -10.62 -2.54
N GLU A 48 -8.52 -9.55 -1.76
CA GLU A 48 -9.79 -9.12 -1.17
C GLU A 48 -10.24 -7.78 -1.76
N TRP A 49 -11.54 -7.64 -2.00
CA TRP A 49 -12.15 -6.37 -2.37
C TRP A 49 -12.54 -5.60 -1.12
N VAL A 50 -11.91 -4.44 -0.91
CA VAL A 50 -12.14 -3.60 0.27
C VAL A 50 -12.55 -2.18 -0.12
N MET A 51 -13.41 -1.58 0.69
CA MET A 51 -13.77 -0.17 0.59
C MET A 51 -12.77 0.66 1.40
N VAL A 52 -12.15 1.64 0.76
CA VAL A 52 -11.17 2.54 1.39
C VAL A 52 -11.77 3.94 1.51
N PRO A 53 -11.84 4.53 2.72
CA PRO A 53 -12.20 5.93 2.89
C PRO A 53 -11.25 6.83 2.09
N ARG A 54 -11.79 7.83 1.38
CA ARG A 54 -11.04 8.60 0.38
C ARG A 54 -9.85 9.33 0.99
N GLU A 55 -10.02 9.83 2.21
CA GLU A 55 -9.01 10.50 3.02
C GLU A 55 -7.83 9.60 3.40
N ARG A 56 -7.99 8.27 3.36
CA ARG A 56 -6.93 7.29 3.66
C ARG A 56 -6.27 6.67 2.43
N LEU A 57 -6.73 7.00 1.23
CA LEU A 57 -6.29 6.34 0.00
C LEU A 57 -4.78 6.48 -0.25
N LEU A 58 -4.19 7.62 0.12
CA LEU A 58 -2.75 7.87 -0.04
C LEU A 58 -1.92 6.94 0.85
N GLU A 59 -2.31 6.78 2.12
CA GLU A 59 -1.64 5.91 3.09
C GLU A 59 -1.64 4.45 2.60
N VAL A 60 -2.80 3.95 2.16
CA VAL A 60 -2.94 2.59 1.62
C VAL A 60 -2.01 2.38 0.42
N ARG A 61 -1.92 3.34 -0.50
CA ARG A 61 -1.00 3.26 -1.66
C ARG A 61 0.46 3.19 -1.22
N GLN A 62 0.88 4.02 -0.28
CA GLN A 62 2.25 4.03 0.22
C GLN A 62 2.63 2.69 0.87
N VAL A 63 1.73 2.11 1.67
CA VAL A 63 1.92 0.78 2.26
C VAL A 63 2.05 -0.28 1.17
N LEU A 64 1.13 -0.32 0.21
CA LEU A 64 1.16 -1.29 -0.90
C LEU A 64 2.38 -1.11 -1.81
N GLU A 65 2.90 0.11 -1.95
CA GLU A 65 4.12 0.42 -2.70
C GLU A 65 5.40 -0.03 -1.96
N GLY A 66 5.29 -0.40 -0.68
CA GLY A 66 6.43 -0.74 0.18
C GLY A 66 7.13 0.50 0.76
N LYS A 67 6.50 1.68 0.66
CA LYS A 67 7.04 2.98 1.11
C LYS A 67 6.57 3.38 2.51
N GLY A 68 5.59 2.67 3.08
CA GLY A 68 4.97 3.00 4.37
C GLY A 68 5.39 2.12 5.56
N GLY A 69 6.41 1.26 5.43
CA GLY A 69 6.75 0.25 6.44
C GLY A 69 8.19 0.27 6.97
N GLY A 70 8.95 1.34 6.76
CA GLY A 70 10.31 1.50 7.30
C GLY A 70 10.38 2.61 8.36
N PRO A 71 11.32 2.55 9.32
CA PRO A 71 11.45 3.58 10.35
C PRO A 71 11.55 4.95 9.71
N ASP A 72 10.81 5.90 10.27
CA ASP A 72 10.76 7.28 9.84
C ASP A 72 12.19 7.82 9.64
N ARG A 73 12.62 7.95 8.38
CA ARG A 73 13.96 8.46 8.06
C ARG A 73 14.10 9.95 8.37
N ALA A 74 12.99 10.64 8.63
CA ALA A 74 12.99 12.01 9.14
C ALA A 74 13.03 12.05 10.67
N ALA A 75 12.72 10.95 11.36
CA ALA A 75 12.97 10.84 12.78
C ALA A 75 14.49 10.76 13.02
N ARG A 76 14.97 11.56 13.97
CA ARG A 76 16.36 11.47 14.44
C ARG A 76 16.65 10.03 14.84
N SER A 77 17.74 9.47 14.31
CA SER A 77 18.17 8.12 14.67
C SER A 77 18.44 8.07 16.18
N SER A 78 18.19 6.93 16.83
CA SER A 78 18.57 6.75 18.25
C SER A 78 20.06 7.06 18.48
N LEU A 79 20.90 6.89 17.45
CA LEU A 79 22.31 7.27 17.43
C LEU A 79 22.52 8.79 17.43
N ASP A 80 21.69 9.55 16.69
CA ASP A 80 21.73 11.02 16.67
C ASP A 80 21.30 11.61 18.03
N VAL A 81 20.27 11.02 18.65
CA VAL A 81 19.82 11.42 19.98
C VAL A 81 20.93 11.16 21.01
N PHE A 82 21.57 9.99 20.96
CA PHE A 82 22.67 9.65 21.86
C PHE A 82 23.88 10.58 21.68
N LEU A 83 24.29 10.86 20.43
CA LEU A 83 25.40 11.77 20.14
C LEU A 83 25.13 13.21 20.59
N SER A 84 23.88 13.68 20.45
CA SER A 84 23.47 15.01 20.93
C SER A 84 23.46 15.13 22.45
N GLN A 85 23.25 14.03 23.19
CA GLN A 85 23.33 14.01 24.65
C GLN A 85 24.77 13.97 25.15
N SER A 86 25.68 13.27 24.45
CA SER A 86 27.10 13.19 24.82
C SER A 86 27.89 14.48 24.57
N SER A 87 27.36 15.39 23.75
CA SER A 87 28.01 16.67 23.42
C SER A 87 27.53 17.87 24.26
N GLY A 88 26.59 17.66 25.19
CA GLY A 88 26.03 18.68 26.08
C GLY A 88 26.67 18.77 27.48
N GLY A 89 27.75 18.03 27.75
CA GLY A 89 28.41 18.02 29.07
C GLY A 89 29.47 19.09 29.23
N GLN A 90 29.08 20.36 29.37
CA GLN A 90 29.90 21.38 30.03
C GLN A 90 29.16 21.84 31.29
N GLY A 91 29.70 21.40 32.43
CA GLY A 91 29.05 21.38 33.73
C GLY A 91 28.86 22.74 34.42
N PRO A 92 28.19 22.74 35.59
CA PRO A 92 27.86 23.94 36.33
C PRO A 92 29.06 24.50 37.09
N GLU A 93 29.08 25.85 37.15
CA GLU A 93 29.70 26.79 38.11
C GLU A 93 30.84 26.33 39.05
N ARG A 94 31.87 27.20 39.18
CA ARG A 94 32.23 27.85 40.47
C ARG A 94 33.39 28.86 40.35
N SER A 95 33.11 30.07 40.84
CA SER A 95 33.92 30.97 41.69
C SER A 95 35.40 31.21 41.37
N GLU A 96 35.77 32.49 41.19
CA GLU A 96 36.40 33.36 42.22
C GLU A 96 36.27 34.85 41.85
#